data_AF-A0A3N5M195-F1
#
_entry.id   AF-A0A3N5M195-F1
#
_cell.length_a   1.000
_cell.length_b   1.000
_cell.length_c   1.000
_cell.angle_alpha   90.00
_cell.angle_beta   90.00
_cell.angle_gamma   90.00
#
_symmetry.space_group_name_H-M   'P 1'
#
loop_
_entity.id
_entity.type
_entity.pdbx_description
1 polymer ?
#
loop_
_entity_poly.entity_id
_entity_poly.type
_entity_poly.pdbx_seq_one_letter_code
_entity_poly.pdbx_strand_id
1 'polypeptide(L)'
;MSVRALFPATFDPIHYGHIDIALRATRLFDEVIVGVYDRPLKNLLFSPEKRLELVRIAFEGYPKIKVMGYQGLTVHFCRKVNAQVIVRGLRVFSDFEYEFRIALANNRLDPEIEMVSLITNEKHTFLSSSTVREIASLGGDVSSMVPSYVEEALKARFNELGDGQQLVPTTSLRD
;
A
#
# COMPACT_ATOMS: atom_id res chain seq x y z
N MET A 1 8.21 -26.48 5.19
CA MET A 1 7.24 -25.82 4.29
C MET A 1 7.61 -24.36 4.20
N SER A 2 7.47 -23.73 3.02
CA SER A 2 7.77 -22.30 2.87
C SER A 2 6.57 -21.47 3.31
N VAL A 3 6.80 -20.42 4.10
CA VAL A 3 5.76 -19.48 4.56
C VAL A 3 5.75 -18.27 3.64
N ARG A 4 4.64 -18.08 2.94
CA ARG A 4 4.42 -16.95 2.04
C ARG A 4 3.43 -15.97 2.66
N ALA A 5 3.80 -14.70 2.67
CA ALA A 5 2.95 -13.61 3.11
C ALA A 5 2.39 -12.82 1.92
N LEU A 6 1.16 -12.34 2.04
CA LEU A 6 0.57 -11.31 1.19
C LEU A 6 0.65 -9.98 1.93
N PHE A 7 1.23 -8.94 1.32
CA PHE A 7 1.13 -7.56 1.74
C PHE A 7 0.18 -6.81 0.78
N PRO A 8 -1.13 -6.78 1.06
CA PRO A 8 -2.10 -6.16 0.18
C PRO A 8 -2.22 -4.66 0.47
N ALA A 9 -2.29 -3.83 -0.58
CA ALA A 9 -2.72 -2.43 -0.47
C ALA A 9 -3.17 -1.88 -1.83
N THR A 10 -3.69 -0.66 -1.85
CA THR A 10 -3.97 0.06 -3.09
C THR A 10 -2.69 0.64 -3.71
N PHE A 11 -1.74 1.08 -2.89
CA PHE A 11 -0.48 1.71 -3.31
C PHE A 11 -0.68 2.89 -4.27
N ASP A 12 -1.43 3.91 -3.83
CA ASP A 12 -1.81 5.05 -4.68
C ASP A 12 -1.28 6.41 -4.16
N PRO A 13 0.04 6.68 -4.20
CA PRO A 13 1.09 5.80 -4.69
C PRO A 13 1.72 4.95 -3.56
N ILE A 14 2.64 4.06 -3.95
CA ILE A 14 3.63 3.49 -3.04
C ILE A 14 4.52 4.59 -2.44
N HIS A 15 4.97 4.41 -1.20
CA HIS A 15 5.79 5.39 -0.46
C HIS A 15 6.77 4.66 0.48
N TYR A 16 7.72 5.38 1.09
CA TYR A 16 8.77 4.74 1.89
C TYR A 16 8.25 3.89 3.06
N GLY A 17 7.14 4.29 3.69
CA GLY A 17 6.46 3.46 4.70
C GLY A 17 6.02 2.08 4.19
N HIS A 18 5.47 1.98 2.97
CA HIS A 18 5.11 0.70 2.37
C HIS A 18 6.34 -0.16 2.09
N ILE A 19 7.40 0.46 1.57
CA ILE A 19 8.66 -0.20 1.26
C ILE A 19 9.28 -0.77 2.54
N ASP A 20 9.34 0.01 3.62
CA ASP A 20 9.85 -0.45 4.92
C ASP A 20 9.10 -1.69 5.44
N ILE A 21 7.77 -1.69 5.39
CA ILE A 21 6.96 -2.84 5.83
C ILE A 21 7.24 -4.08 4.99
N ALA A 22 7.26 -3.95 3.65
CA ALA A 22 7.53 -5.08 2.76
C ALA A 22 8.94 -5.66 3.02
N LEU A 23 9.96 -4.81 3.13
CA LEU A 23 11.33 -5.24 3.40
C LEU A 23 11.46 -5.91 4.77
N ARG A 24 10.80 -5.38 5.81
CA ARG A 24 10.79 -6.01 7.14
C ARG A 24 10.05 -7.34 7.13
N ALA A 25 8.98 -7.48 6.36
CA ALA A 25 8.27 -8.75 6.19
C ALA A 25 9.18 -9.83 5.58
N THR A 26 10.09 -9.50 4.65
CA THR A 26 11.03 -10.49 4.07
C THR A 26 12.04 -11.07 5.07
N ARG A 27 12.15 -10.48 6.27
CA ARG A 27 12.96 -11.02 7.37
C ARG A 27 12.22 -12.09 8.17
N LEU A 28 10.89 -12.16 8.04
CA LEU A 28 10.02 -13.07 8.78
C LEU A 28 9.47 -14.19 7.90
N PHE A 29 9.31 -13.93 6.60
CA PHE A 29 8.71 -14.86 5.64
C PHE A 29 9.69 -15.20 4.52
N ASP A 30 9.52 -16.38 3.92
CA ASP A 30 10.38 -16.82 2.83
C ASP A 30 10.13 -16.01 1.56
N GLU A 31 8.86 -15.66 1.32
CA GLU A 31 8.43 -14.85 0.19
C GLU A 31 7.28 -13.91 0.58
N VAL A 32 7.33 -12.68 0.07
CA VAL A 32 6.32 -11.65 0.27
C VAL A 32 5.70 -11.29 -1.08
N ILE A 33 4.42 -11.57 -1.25
CA ILE A 33 3.62 -11.12 -2.37
C ILE A 33 3.09 -9.72 -2.04
N VAL A 34 3.56 -8.69 -2.74
CA VAL A 34 2.98 -7.36 -2.67
C VAL A 34 1.78 -7.32 -3.60
N GLY A 35 0.58 -7.34 -3.00
CA GLY A 35 -0.71 -7.42 -3.70
C GLY A 35 -1.28 -6.04 -3.98
N VAL A 36 -1.24 -5.59 -5.23
CA VAL A 36 -1.84 -4.32 -5.66
C VAL A 36 -3.32 -4.55 -5.96
N TYR A 37 -4.21 -3.91 -5.21
CA TYR A 37 -5.65 -4.07 -5.45
C TYR A 37 -6.05 -3.42 -6.78
N ASP A 38 -6.52 -4.25 -7.69
CA ASP A 38 -6.83 -3.96 -9.09
C ASP A 38 -8.33 -3.79 -9.30
N ARG A 39 -8.87 -2.74 -8.68
CA ARG A 39 -10.23 -2.29 -8.98
C ARG A 39 -10.24 -0.77 -9.05
N PRO A 40 -10.98 -0.16 -9.99
CA PRO A 40 -11.30 1.26 -9.91
C PRO A 40 -12.11 1.49 -8.63
N LEU A 41 -11.42 1.95 -7.59
CA LEU A 41 -12.04 2.49 -6.40
C LEU A 41 -12.24 4.00 -6.65
N LYS A 42 -13.37 4.54 -6.21
CA LYS A 42 -13.60 5.99 -6.27
C LYS A 42 -12.43 6.68 -5.55
N ASN A 43 -11.90 7.75 -6.14
CA ASN A 43 -10.86 8.61 -5.56
C ASN A 43 -9.41 8.06 -5.55
N LEU A 44 -9.07 7.12 -6.45
CA LEU A 44 -7.66 6.80 -6.71
C LEU A 44 -7.10 7.74 -7.79
N LEU A 45 -5.86 8.19 -7.62
CA LEU A 45 -5.15 9.10 -8.51
C LEU A 45 -4.59 8.39 -9.75
N PHE A 46 -4.01 7.22 -9.54
CA PHE A 46 -3.40 6.41 -10.58
C PHE A 46 -4.27 5.23 -10.99
N SER A 47 -4.22 4.89 -12.28
CA SER A 47 -4.84 3.67 -12.78
C SER A 47 -4.21 2.43 -12.12
N PRO A 48 -4.92 1.29 -12.07
CA PRO A 48 -4.33 0.05 -11.55
C PRO A 48 -3.01 -0.33 -12.20
N GLU A 49 -2.90 -0.16 -13.51
CA GLU A 49 -1.69 -0.46 -14.28
C GLU A 49 -0.53 0.41 -13.82
N LYS A 50 -0.76 1.72 -13.64
CA LYS A 50 0.28 2.65 -13.20
C LYS A 50 0.72 2.37 -11.77
N ARG A 51 -0.21 2.03 -10.86
CA ARG A 51 0.14 1.63 -9.48
C ARG A 51 0.98 0.36 -9.48
N LEU A 52 0.61 -0.63 -10.28
CA LEU A 52 1.35 -1.88 -10.40
C LEU A 52 2.76 -1.66 -10.97
N GLU A 53 2.90 -0.79 -11.97
CA GLU A 53 4.20 -0.36 -12.51
C GLU A 53 5.08 0.28 -11.43
N LEU A 54 4.56 1.28 -10.70
CA LEU A 54 5.31 1.97 -9.65
C LEU A 54 5.76 1.03 -8.53
N VAL A 55 4.93 0.06 -8.16
CA VAL A 55 5.25 -0.96 -7.14
C VAL A 55 6.29 -1.95 -7.66
N ARG A 56 6.24 -2.33 -8.94
CA ARG A 56 7.26 -3.21 -9.55
C ARG A 56 8.64 -2.58 -9.53
N ILE A 57 8.74 -1.30 -9.89
CA ILE A 57 10.00 -0.54 -9.83
C ILE A 57 10.52 -0.49 -8.39
N ALA A 58 9.65 -0.30 -7.40
CA ALA A 58 10.03 -0.20 -5.98
C ALA A 58 10.76 -1.44 -5.45
N PHE A 59 10.38 -2.61 -5.98
CA PHE A 59 10.84 -3.91 -5.52
C PHE A 59 11.68 -4.65 -6.55
N GLU A 60 12.16 -3.95 -7.59
CA GLU A 60 13.14 -4.49 -8.52
C GLU A 60 14.42 -4.86 -7.76
N GLY A 61 14.98 -6.04 -8.04
CA GLY A 61 16.18 -6.55 -7.36
C GLY A 61 15.95 -7.17 -5.97
N TYR A 62 14.71 -7.24 -5.46
CA TYR A 62 14.41 -7.92 -4.19
C TYR A 62 13.88 -9.35 -4.43
N PRO A 63 14.72 -10.41 -4.35
CA PRO A 63 14.37 -11.76 -4.81
C PRO A 63 13.26 -12.43 -3.99
N LYS A 64 13.04 -11.99 -2.75
CA LYS A 64 11.97 -12.48 -1.88
C LYS A 64 10.63 -11.77 -2.08
N ILE A 65 10.57 -10.78 -2.96
CA ILE A 65 9.36 -9.98 -3.19
C ILE A 65 8.83 -10.24 -4.60
N LYS A 66 7.53 -10.55 -4.69
CA LYS A 66 6.80 -10.60 -5.96
C LYS A 66 5.67 -9.60 -5.95
N VAL A 67 5.48 -8.91 -7.06
CA VAL A 67 4.43 -7.89 -7.20
C VAL A 67 3.33 -8.42 -8.10
N MET A 68 2.09 -8.45 -7.60
CA MET A 68 0.94 -8.98 -8.33
C MET A 68 -0.28 -8.08 -8.17
N GLY A 69 -1.00 -7.84 -9.27
CA GLY A 69 -2.34 -7.25 -9.21
C GLY A 69 -3.37 -8.29 -8.80
N TYR A 70 -4.40 -7.88 -8.06
CA TYR A 70 -5.50 -8.77 -7.71
C TYR A 70 -6.81 -8.03 -7.45
N GLN A 71 -7.92 -8.74 -7.64
CA GLN A 71 -9.27 -8.26 -7.35
C GLN A 71 -10.06 -9.32 -6.57
N GLY A 72 -11.19 -8.92 -5.98
CA GLY A 72 -12.03 -9.80 -5.16
C GLY A 72 -11.61 -9.84 -3.69
N LEU A 73 -11.89 -10.95 -2.99
CA LEU A 73 -11.55 -11.11 -1.58
C LEU A 73 -10.07 -11.40 -1.39
N THR A 74 -9.42 -10.65 -0.50
CA THR A 74 -7.99 -10.80 -0.17
C THR A 74 -7.64 -12.22 0.28
N VAL A 75 -8.49 -12.85 1.09
CA VAL A 75 -8.30 -14.25 1.53
C VAL A 75 -8.34 -15.25 0.36
N HIS A 76 -9.22 -15.05 -0.62
CA HIS A 76 -9.24 -15.90 -1.83
C HIS A 76 -7.97 -15.71 -2.67
N PHE A 77 -7.47 -14.46 -2.74
CA PHE A 77 -6.21 -14.21 -3.42
C PHE A 77 -5.03 -14.87 -2.69
N CYS A 78 -5.01 -14.85 -1.35
CA CYS A 78 -4.02 -15.58 -0.56
C CYS A 78 -4.01 -17.07 -0.95
N ARG A 79 -5.18 -17.72 -1.04
CA ARG A 79 -5.28 -19.11 -1.50
C ARG A 79 -4.75 -19.31 -2.91
N LYS A 80 -5.13 -18.45 -3.85
CA LYS A 80 -4.65 -18.51 -5.25
C LYS A 80 -3.13 -18.45 -5.33
N VAL A 81 -2.50 -17.67 -4.45
CA VAL A 81 -1.04 -17.54 -4.39
C VAL A 81 -0.42 -18.37 -3.28
N ASN A 82 -1.12 -19.33 -2.66
CA ASN A 82 -0.60 -20.15 -1.56
C ASN A 82 0.09 -19.34 -0.45
N ALA A 83 -0.46 -18.18 -0.08
CA ALA A 83 -0.03 -17.40 1.08
C ALA A 83 -0.81 -17.82 2.33
N GLN A 84 -0.09 -17.94 3.44
CA GLN A 84 -0.64 -18.32 4.76
C GLN A 84 -0.87 -17.10 5.65
N VAL A 85 -0.25 -15.97 5.32
CA VAL A 85 -0.24 -14.79 6.19
C VAL A 85 -0.60 -13.54 5.39
N ILE A 86 -1.45 -12.69 5.94
CA ILE A 86 -1.64 -11.32 5.49
C ILE A 86 -0.81 -10.39 6.39
N VAL A 87 0.11 -9.64 5.81
CA VAL A 87 0.92 -8.64 6.52
C VAL A 87 0.31 -7.26 6.33
N ARG A 88 0.24 -6.48 7.42
CA ARG A 88 -0.23 -5.09 7.42
C ARG A 88 0.72 -4.20 8.23
N GLY A 89 0.69 -2.90 7.96
CA GLY A 89 1.39 -1.89 8.75
C GLY A 89 0.44 -1.21 9.72
N LEU A 90 0.86 -0.99 10.96
CA LEU A 90 0.15 -0.15 11.94
C LEU A 90 0.96 1.11 12.23
N ARG A 91 0.39 2.30 12.00
CA ARG A 91 1.11 3.57 12.22
C ARG A 91 0.63 4.27 13.48
N VAL A 92 -0.68 4.40 13.60
CA VAL A 92 -1.36 5.11 14.69
C VAL A 92 -2.45 4.23 15.29
N PHE A 93 -2.90 4.57 16.48
CA PHE A 93 -3.92 3.78 17.18
C PHE A 93 -5.24 3.66 16.39
N SER A 94 -5.63 4.67 15.62
CA SER A 94 -6.82 4.60 14.77
C SER A 94 -6.72 3.58 13.64
N ASP A 95 -5.51 3.26 13.15
CA ASP A 95 -5.32 2.16 12.19
C ASP A 95 -5.67 0.82 12.84
N PHE A 96 -5.37 0.64 14.14
CA PHE A 96 -5.60 -0.62 14.85
C PHE A 96 -7.07 -1.03 14.84
N GLU A 97 -8.01 -0.11 15.10
CA GLU A 97 -9.44 -0.43 15.10
C GLU A 97 -9.90 -0.96 13.73
N TYR A 98 -9.42 -0.34 12.65
CA TYR A 98 -9.72 -0.77 11.29
C TYR A 98 -9.10 -2.14 10.99
N GLU A 99 -7.79 -2.30 11.22
CA GLU A 99 -7.06 -3.54 10.96
C GLU A 99 -7.57 -4.70 11.81
N PHE A 100 -7.94 -4.46 13.06
CA PHE A 100 -8.53 -5.47 13.96
C PHE A 100 -9.86 -6.01 13.40
N ARG A 101 -10.74 -5.12 12.92
CA ARG A 101 -12.01 -5.54 12.30
C ARG A 101 -11.77 -6.34 11.02
N ILE A 102 -10.80 -5.93 10.20
CA ILE A 102 -10.43 -6.64 8.97
C ILE A 102 -9.82 -8.02 9.29
N ALA A 103 -9.00 -8.13 10.33
CA ALA A 103 -8.44 -9.41 10.79
C ALA A 103 -9.54 -10.41 11.17
N LEU A 104 -10.50 -9.99 11.99
CA LEU A 104 -11.64 -10.83 12.38
C LEU A 104 -12.50 -11.27 11.18
N ALA A 105 -12.74 -10.34 10.23
CA ALA A 105 -13.49 -10.65 9.03
C ALA A 105 -12.76 -11.67 8.14
N ASN A 106 -11.45 -11.49 7.93
CA ASN A 106 -10.64 -12.42 7.15
C ASN A 106 -10.57 -13.80 7.82
N ASN A 107 -10.35 -13.87 9.13
CA ASN A 107 -10.32 -15.14 9.88
C ASN A 107 -11.66 -15.88 9.81
N ARG A 108 -12.78 -15.15 9.82
CA ARG A 108 -14.12 -15.76 9.65
C ARG A 108 -14.32 -16.34 8.24
N LEU A 109 -13.77 -15.70 7.22
CA LEU A 109 -13.85 -16.19 5.83
C LEU A 109 -12.91 -17.36 5.59
N ASP A 110 -11.75 -17.33 6.23
CA ASP A 110 -10.71 -18.33 6.08
C ASP A 110 -9.82 -18.43 7.33
N PRO A 111 -10.06 -19.41 8.22
CA PRO A 111 -9.35 -19.50 9.49
C PRO A 111 -7.91 -20.01 9.37
N GLU A 112 -7.48 -20.51 8.21
CA GLU A 112 -6.09 -20.93 8.00
C GLU A 112 -5.19 -19.77 7.53
N ILE A 113 -5.76 -18.60 7.26
CA ILE A 113 -5.01 -17.40 6.90
C ILE A 113 -4.85 -16.52 8.14
N GLU A 114 -3.62 -16.40 8.60
CA GLU A 114 -3.27 -15.54 9.74
C GLU A 114 -3.06 -14.09 9.30
N MET A 115 -3.22 -13.15 10.23
CA MET A 115 -2.93 -11.74 10.01
C MET A 115 -1.84 -11.24 10.97
N VAL A 116 -0.78 -10.66 10.41
CA VAL A 116 0.36 -10.12 11.16
C VAL A 116 0.50 -8.63 10.88
N SER A 117 0.48 -7.83 11.93
CA SER A 117 0.70 -6.39 11.84
C SER A 117 2.09 -6.01 12.31
N LEU A 118 2.83 -5.28 11.47
CA LEU A 118 4.12 -4.71 11.82
C LEU A 118 3.92 -3.25 12.23
N ILE A 119 4.44 -2.87 13.40
CA ILE A 119 4.49 -1.47 13.82
C ILE A 119 5.39 -0.69 12.86
N THR A 120 4.88 0.40 12.31
CA THR A 120 5.57 1.24 11.34
C THR A 120 6.77 1.91 12.00
N ASN A 121 7.87 2.04 11.25
CA ASN A 121 9.03 2.78 11.73
C ASN A 121 8.65 4.24 12.00
N GLU A 122 9.12 4.81 13.12
CA GLU A 122 8.81 6.16 13.58
C GLU A 122 8.97 7.22 12.47
N LYS A 123 10.06 7.14 11.70
CA LYS A 123 10.35 8.06 10.58
C LYS A 123 9.34 7.98 9.42
N HIS A 124 8.41 7.04 9.44
CA HIS A 124 7.39 6.83 8.42
C HIS A 124 5.97 6.90 8.98
N THR A 125 5.80 7.13 10.29
CA THR A 125 4.47 7.16 10.94
C THR A 125 3.55 8.23 10.37
N PHE A 126 4.10 9.37 9.92
CA PHE A 126 3.33 10.45 9.28
C PHE A 126 2.93 10.15 7.83
N LEU A 127 3.45 9.07 7.22
CA LEU A 127 3.20 8.77 5.82
C LEU A 127 1.86 8.05 5.61
N SER A 128 1.06 8.64 4.74
CA SER A 128 -0.07 7.99 4.09
C SER A 128 -0.08 8.37 2.62
N SER A 129 -0.54 7.48 1.74
CA SER A 129 -0.73 7.82 0.33
C SER A 129 -1.63 9.05 0.15
N SER A 130 -2.67 9.21 0.99
CA SER A 130 -3.54 10.40 0.94
C SER A 130 -2.78 11.69 1.27
N THR A 131 -1.96 11.69 2.32
CA THR A 131 -1.12 12.84 2.70
C THR A 131 -0.13 13.18 1.61
N VAL A 132 0.52 12.17 1.01
CA VAL A 132 1.45 12.35 -0.11
C VAL A 132 0.74 12.99 -1.31
N ARG A 133 -0.46 12.50 -1.67
CA ARG A 133 -1.26 13.07 -2.77
C ARG A 133 -1.70 14.50 -2.48
N GLU A 134 -2.10 14.80 -1.25
CA GLU A 134 -2.50 16.15 -0.82
C GLU A 134 -1.35 17.15 -0.99
N ILE A 135 -0.18 16.84 -0.42
CA ILE A 135 1.01 17.69 -0.55
C ILE A 135 1.41 17.87 -2.01
N ALA A 136 1.48 16.79 -2.78
CA ALA A 136 1.85 16.85 -4.20
C ALA A 136 0.84 17.64 -5.04
N SER A 137 -0.47 17.52 -4.77
CA SER A 137 -1.51 18.27 -5.48
C SER A 137 -1.43 19.78 -5.24
N LEU A 138 -0.87 20.19 -4.10
CA LEU A 138 -0.65 21.59 -3.73
C LEU A 138 0.74 22.11 -4.13
N GLY A 139 1.50 21.34 -4.92
CA GLY A 139 2.85 21.71 -5.34
C GLY A 139 3.92 21.61 -4.25
N GLY A 140 3.62 20.94 -3.13
CA GLY A 140 4.58 20.70 -2.05
C GLY A 140 5.61 19.62 -2.39
N ASP A 141 6.76 19.67 -1.71
CA ASP A 141 7.84 18.69 -1.87
C ASP A 141 7.51 17.37 -1.14
N VAL A 142 7.59 16.25 -1.88
CA VAL A 142 7.36 14.89 -1.38
C VAL A 142 8.59 13.98 -1.53
N SER A 143 9.75 14.52 -1.87
CA SER A 143 11.01 13.78 -2.10
C SER A 143 11.46 12.94 -0.89
N SER A 144 11.15 13.38 0.33
CA SER A 144 11.40 12.65 1.58
C SER A 144 10.38 11.54 1.89
N MET A 145 9.29 11.47 1.11
CA MET A 145 8.14 10.61 1.38
C MET A 145 8.05 9.43 0.41
N VAL A 146 8.48 9.63 -0.83
CA VAL A 146 8.40 8.65 -1.92
C VAL A 146 9.72 8.56 -2.69
N PRO A 147 9.99 7.43 -3.38
CA PRO A 147 11.07 7.35 -4.36
C PRO A 147 10.95 8.40 -5.47
N SER A 148 12.07 8.82 -6.07
CA SER A 148 12.10 9.87 -7.11
C SER A 148 11.19 9.56 -8.31
N TYR A 149 11.16 8.32 -8.79
CA TYR A 149 10.30 7.91 -9.91
C TYR A 149 8.79 8.02 -9.57
N VAL A 150 8.42 7.94 -8.29
CA VAL A 150 7.05 8.17 -7.82
C VAL A 150 6.75 9.66 -7.75
N GLU A 151 7.70 10.46 -7.27
CA GLU A 151 7.59 11.91 -7.26
C GLU A 151 7.38 12.47 -8.67
N GLU A 152 8.16 12.00 -9.64
CA GLU A 152 8.02 12.34 -11.06
C GLU A 152 6.63 11.95 -11.60
N ALA A 153 6.16 10.74 -11.26
CA ALA A 153 4.83 10.28 -11.66
C ALA A 153 3.71 11.14 -11.06
N LEU A 154 3.85 11.58 -9.80
CA LEU A 154 2.90 12.49 -9.15
C LEU A 154 2.88 13.86 -9.85
N LYS A 155 4.06 14.44 -10.11
CA LYS A 155 4.20 15.72 -10.81
C LYS A 155 3.55 15.67 -12.20
N ALA A 156 3.88 14.64 -12.99
CA ALA A 156 3.29 14.45 -14.31
C ALA A 156 1.76 14.32 -14.22
N ARG A 157 1.27 13.52 -13.26
CA ARG A 157 -0.16 13.26 -13.11
C ARG A 157 -0.95 14.51 -12.72
N PHE A 158 -0.46 15.31 -11.77
CA PHE A 158 -1.15 16.54 -11.39
C PHE A 158 -1.09 17.62 -12.47
N ASN A 159 -0.01 17.68 -13.25
CA ASN A 159 0.08 18.57 -14.43
C ASN A 159 -0.97 18.20 -15.51
N GLU A 160 -1.23 16.91 -15.75
CA GLU A 160 -2.27 16.45 -16.68
C GLU A 160 -3.69 16.82 -16.22
N LEU A 161 -3.90 16.86 -14.90
CA LEU A 161 -5.21 17.00 -14.30
C LEU A 161 -5.64 18.46 -14.12
N GLY A 162 -4.68 19.39 -13.98
CA GLY A 162 -4.91 20.82 -13.81
C GLY A 162 -5.56 21.21 -12.47
N ASP A 163 -5.84 22.51 -12.30
CA ASP A 163 -6.27 23.12 -11.02
C ASP A 163 -7.70 22.78 -10.57
N GLY A 164 -8.48 22.04 -11.39
CA GLY A 164 -9.91 21.83 -11.20
C GLY A 164 -10.32 20.60 -10.38
N GLN A 165 -9.44 20.00 -9.58
CA GLN A 165 -9.68 18.64 -9.07
C GLN A 165 -10.28 18.50 -7.68
N GLN A 166 -11.27 17.59 -7.59
CA GLN A 166 -11.88 17.08 -6.36
C GLN A 166 -11.36 15.67 -5.95
N LEU A 167 -10.36 15.11 -6.64
CA LEU A 167 -9.89 13.74 -6.38
C LEU A 167 -9.06 13.60 -5.10
N VAL A 168 -8.49 14.71 -4.62
CA VAL A 168 -7.80 14.75 -3.34
C VAL A 168 -8.68 15.51 -2.35
N PRO A 169 -9.32 14.82 -1.38
CA PRO A 169 -10.03 15.53 -0.33
C PRO A 169 -9.02 16.38 0.43
N THR A 170 -9.30 17.68 0.59
CA THR A 170 -8.60 18.54 1.55
C THR A 170 -8.94 18.06 2.95
N THR A 171 -8.15 17.14 3.48
CA THR A 171 -8.34 16.58 4.82
C THR A 171 -7.94 17.56 5.93
N SER A 172 -7.28 18.66 5.55
CA SER A 172 -6.61 19.62 6.43
C SER A 172 -7.48 20.78 6.93
N LEU A 173 -8.74 20.90 6.50
CA LEU A 173 -9.67 21.86 7.12
C LEU A 173 -10.38 21.21 8.32
N ARG A 174 -9.77 21.32 9.50
CA ARG A 174 -10.43 21.12 10.79
C ARG A 174 -10.18 22.37 11.63
N ASP A 175 -11.26 22.98 12.12
CA ASP A 175 -11.23 24.06 13.10
C ASP A 175 -10.58 23.61 14.42
#